data_AF-D0UJ99-F1
#
_entry.id   AF-D0UJ99-F1
#
_cell.length_a   1.000
_cell.length_b   1.000
_cell.length_c   1.000
_cell.angle_alpha   90.00
_cell.angle_beta   90.00
_cell.angle_gamma   90.00
#
_symmetry.space_group_name_H-M   'P 1'
#
loop_
_entity.id
_entity.type
_entity.pdbx_description
1 polymer ?
#
loop_
_entity_poly.entity_id
_entity_poly.type
_entity_poly.pdbx_seq_one_letter_code
_entity_poly.pdbx_strand_id
1 'polypeptide(L)'
;VDVTAIYSNQYDGSLNTKNGFPVFSTILIANYVAVQDSKEIVQALTDEDISAIRKLSKDKRILDRIGKSIGPSVYGHQFIKRALTLSLFGGESKNPGDKHKVRGDINVLLCGDPGTAKSQLLKSLEHACPRAVFTTGQGASAVGLTAYVRRSPMTKEWTLEAGALVLADSGICLI
;
A
#
# COMPACT_ATOMS: atom_id res chain seq x y z
N VAL A 1 3.82 -10.51 -2.06
CA VAL A 1 3.70 -11.71 -1.20
C VAL A 1 4.86 -12.62 -1.52
N ASP A 2 5.64 -12.97 -0.51
CA ASP A 2 6.75 -13.90 -0.64
C ASP A 2 6.33 -15.25 -0.09
N VAL A 3 6.55 -16.31 -0.86
CA VAL A 3 6.12 -17.66 -0.48
C VAL A 3 7.32 -18.59 -0.46
N THR A 4 7.60 -19.17 0.70
CA THR A 4 8.49 -20.33 0.82
C THR A 4 7.65 -21.58 0.62
N ALA A 5 7.92 -22.32 -0.45
CA ALA A 5 7.17 -23.50 -0.84
C ALA A 5 8.09 -24.69 -1.14
N ILE A 6 7.56 -25.89 -0.93
CA ILE A 6 8.19 -27.14 -1.36
C ILE A 6 7.74 -27.42 -2.79
N TYR A 7 8.72 -27.54 -3.68
CA TYR A 7 8.48 -27.92 -5.06
C TYR A 7 8.10 -29.41 -5.14
N SER A 8 6.99 -29.71 -5.80
CA SER A 8 6.53 -31.08 -6.05
C SER A 8 6.00 -31.24 -7.47
N ASN A 9 6.09 -32.46 -8.00
CA ASN A 9 5.57 -32.82 -9.31
C ASN A 9 4.50 -33.89 -9.14
N GLN A 10 3.38 -33.73 -9.84
CA GLN A 10 2.31 -34.72 -9.88
C GLN A 10 2.13 -35.23 -11.31
N TYR A 11 1.88 -36.53 -11.44
CA TYR A 11 1.53 -37.12 -12.72
C TYR A 11 0.11 -36.73 -13.10
N ASP A 12 -0.05 -36.11 -14.27
CA ASP A 12 -1.36 -35.76 -14.82
C ASP A 12 -1.56 -36.47 -16.16
N GLY A 13 -2.43 -37.48 -16.16
CA GLY A 13 -2.75 -38.26 -17.35
C GLY A 13 -3.35 -37.42 -18.48
N SER A 14 -4.05 -36.32 -18.16
CA SER A 14 -4.71 -35.48 -19.15
C SER A 14 -3.72 -34.64 -19.97
N LEU A 15 -2.64 -34.17 -19.33
CA LEU A 15 -1.53 -33.47 -19.99
C LEU A 15 -0.74 -34.39 -20.92
N ASN A 16 -0.60 -35.66 -20.52
CA ASN A 16 0.12 -36.66 -21.30
C ASN A 16 -0.62 -37.05 -22.58
N THR A 17 -1.95 -37.20 -22.50
CA THR A 17 -2.77 -37.49 -23.70
C THR A 17 -2.76 -36.33 -24.69
N LYS A 18 -2.67 -35.08 -24.22
CA LYS A 18 -2.57 -33.90 -25.08
C LYS A 18 -1.21 -33.73 -25.74
N ASN A 19 -0.13 -33.96 -24.99
CA ASN A 19 1.23 -33.64 -25.44
C ASN A 19 1.93 -34.83 -26.10
N GLY A 20 1.48 -36.07 -25.87
CA GLY A 20 2.04 -37.27 -26.51
C GLY A 20 3.35 -37.77 -25.88
N PHE A 21 3.78 -37.18 -24.76
CA PHE A 21 4.94 -37.57 -23.96
C PHE A 21 4.65 -37.30 -22.47
N PRO A 22 5.36 -37.96 -21.53
CA PRO A 22 5.11 -37.79 -20.10
C PRO A 22 5.52 -36.37 -19.63
N VAL A 23 4.51 -35.55 -19.36
CA VAL A 23 4.57 -34.22 -18.75
C VAL A 23 4.01 -34.31 -17.33
N PHE A 24 4.74 -33.74 -16.38
CA PHE A 24 4.31 -33.64 -14.99
C PHE A 24 3.75 -32.25 -14.72
N SER A 25 2.69 -32.17 -13.90
CA SER A 25 2.20 -30.89 -13.40
C SER A 25 3.08 -30.43 -12.24
N THR A 26 3.59 -29.21 -12.33
CA THR A 26 4.36 -28.56 -11.28
C THR A 26 3.43 -27.97 -10.23
N ILE A 27 3.66 -28.29 -8.96
CA ILE A 27 2.89 -27.79 -7.82
C ILE A 27 3.87 -27.24 -6.77
N LEU A 28 3.55 -26.07 -6.23
CA LEU A 28 4.26 -25.48 -5.09
C LEU A 28 3.38 -25.63 -3.85
N ILE A 29 3.83 -26.44 -2.89
CA ILE A 29 3.15 -26.60 -1.60
C ILE A 29 3.68 -25.52 -0.67
N ALA A 30 2.87 -24.49 -0.44
CA ALA A 30 3.26 -23.36 0.41
C ALA A 30 3.48 -23.83 1.87
N ASN A 31 4.64 -23.50 2.43
CA ASN A 31 5.00 -23.76 3.82
C ASN A 31 4.95 -22.48 4.66
N TYR A 32 5.43 -21.37 4.10
CA TYR A 32 5.41 -20.06 4.75
C TYR A 32 5.05 -18.97 3.74
N VAL A 33 4.18 -18.06 4.15
CA VAL A 33 3.72 -16.94 3.33
C VAL A 33 4.00 -15.66 4.11
N ALA A 34 4.92 -14.86 3.61
CA ALA A 34 5.19 -13.52 4.11
C ALA A 34 4.42 -12.50 3.25
N VAL A 35 3.53 -11.74 3.87
CA VAL A 35 2.86 -10.64 3.19
C VAL A 35 3.75 -9.41 3.35
N GLN A 36 4.30 -8.91 2.24
CA GLN A 36 5.15 -7.72 2.25
C GLN A 36 4.41 -6.44 2.65
N ASP A 37 3.07 -6.47 2.79
CA ASP A 37 2.29 -5.36 3.31
C ASP A 37 2.42 -5.27 4.84
N SER A 38 3.06 -4.16 5.23
CA SER A 38 3.45 -3.60 6.53
C SER A 38 2.64 -3.83 7.81
N LYS A 39 1.48 -4.51 7.83
CA LYS A 39 0.68 -4.63 9.07
C LYS A 39 1.46 -5.34 10.19
N GLU A 40 2.44 -6.15 9.83
CA GLU A 40 3.33 -6.87 10.74
C GLU A 40 4.50 -6.00 11.28
N ILE A 41 4.85 -4.87 10.65
CA ILE A 41 5.99 -4.03 11.10
C ILE A 41 5.77 -3.48 12.51
N VAL A 42 4.52 -3.16 12.88
CA VAL A 42 4.20 -2.68 14.24
C VAL A 42 4.39 -3.79 15.28
N GLN A 43 4.25 -5.06 14.90
CA GLN A 43 4.41 -6.21 15.81
C GLN A 43 5.88 -6.58 16.06
N ALA A 44 6.82 -6.05 15.27
CA ALA A 44 8.25 -6.35 15.37
C ALA A 44 9.07 -5.27 16.11
N LEU A 45 8.43 -4.25 16.70
CA LEU A 45 9.13 -3.19 17.42
C LEU A 45 9.76 -3.72 18.70
N THR A 46 11.07 -3.52 18.86
CA THR A 46 11.79 -3.90 20.08
C THR A 46 11.56 -2.87 21.19
N ASP A 47 11.84 -3.25 22.44
CA ASP A 47 11.78 -2.32 23.58
C ASP A 47 12.73 -1.12 23.40
N GLU A 48 13.87 -1.32 22.72
CA GLU A 48 14.82 -0.28 22.36
C GLU A 48 14.20 0.73 21.38
N ASP A 49 13.49 0.25 20.35
CA ASP A 49 12.76 1.10 19.39
C ASP A 49 11.69 1.92 20.10
N ILE A 50 10.91 1.29 20.98
CA ILE A 50 9.86 1.98 21.75
C ILE A 50 10.45 3.08 22.63
N SER A 51 11.59 2.81 23.27
CA SER A 51 12.32 3.79 24.08
C SER A 51 12.83 4.95 23.22
N ALA A 52 13.39 4.66 22.04
CA ALA A 52 13.84 5.68 21.09
C ALA A 52 12.70 6.57 20.59
N ILE A 53 11.55 5.97 20.24
CA ILE A 53 10.35 6.69 19.80
C ILE A 53 9.85 7.63 20.92
N ARG A 54 9.76 7.14 22.16
CA ARG A 54 9.34 7.96 23.33
C ARG A 54 10.33 9.08 23.66
N LYS A 55 11.61 8.89 23.37
CA LYS A 55 12.62 9.95 23.52
C LYS A 55 12.46 11.01 22.43
N LEU A 56 12.26 10.58 21.19
CA LEU A 56 12.05 11.46 20.03
C LEU A 56 10.75 12.27 20.16
N SER A 57 9.67 11.68 20.70
CA SER A 57 8.39 12.36 20.85
C SER A 57 8.43 13.59 21.77
N LYS A 58 9.45 13.69 22.63
CA LYS A 58 9.66 14.84 23.54
C LYS A 58 10.41 16.00 22.88
N ASP A 59 10.92 15.82 21.66
CA ASP A 59 11.61 16.88 20.92
C ASP A 59 10.61 17.93 20.43
N LYS A 60 10.83 19.20 20.80
CA LYS A 60 9.99 20.33 20.39
C LYS A 60 9.98 20.54 18.87
N ARG A 61 11.00 20.07 18.15
CA ARG A 61 11.15 20.21 16.69
C ARG A 61 10.86 18.91 15.95
N ILE A 62 10.20 17.94 16.58
CA ILE A 62 9.94 16.61 16.00
C ILE A 62 9.24 16.69 14.63
N LEU A 63 8.26 17.58 14.51
CA LEU A 63 7.46 17.73 13.31
C LEU A 63 8.31 18.20 12.11
N ASP A 64 9.21 19.15 12.34
CA ASP A 64 10.14 19.61 11.31
C ASP A 64 11.21 18.55 10.98
N ARG A 65 11.61 17.74 11.96
CA ARG A 65 12.55 16.62 11.74
C ARG A 65 11.92 15.54 10.85
N ILE A 66 10.67 15.14 11.14
CA ILE A 66 9.95 14.17 10.31
C ILE A 66 9.68 14.76 8.92
N GLY A 67 9.28 16.03 8.83
CA GLY A 67 9.09 16.69 7.53
C GLY A 67 10.37 16.69 6.69
N LYS A 68 11.55 16.87 7.31
CA LYS A 68 12.84 16.80 6.61
C LYS A 68 13.24 15.37 6.22
N SER A 69 12.81 14.34 6.95
CA SER A 69 13.08 12.94 6.58
C SER A 69 12.22 12.47 5.41
N ILE A 70 11.10 13.14 5.12
CA ILE A 70 10.30 12.86 3.92
C ILE A 70 10.97 13.46 2.68
N GLY A 71 11.35 12.58 1.74
CA GLY A 71 11.97 12.96 0.47
C GLY A 71 13.23 13.82 0.66
N PRO A 72 14.28 13.30 1.32
CA PRO A 72 15.49 14.08 1.63
C PRO A 72 16.23 14.54 0.36
N SER A 73 15.99 13.87 -0.78
CA SER A 73 16.52 14.24 -2.09
C SER A 73 15.94 15.54 -2.66
N VAL A 74 14.77 15.99 -2.19
CA VAL A 74 14.14 17.22 -2.66
C VAL A 74 14.51 18.37 -1.74
N TYR A 75 15.24 19.36 -2.26
CA TYR A 75 15.58 20.57 -1.53
C TYR A 75 14.36 21.49 -1.37
N GLY A 76 14.27 22.18 -0.23
CA GLY A 76 13.21 23.16 0.03
C GLY A 76 11.84 22.55 0.36
N HIS A 77 10.78 23.27 -0.04
CA HIS A 77 9.37 22.87 0.13
C HIS A 77 8.96 22.45 1.55
N GLN A 78 9.50 23.10 2.58
CA GLN A 78 9.27 22.71 3.98
C GLN A 78 7.79 22.67 4.36
N PHE A 79 7.00 23.64 3.88
CA PHE A 79 5.56 23.67 4.12
C PHE A 79 4.84 22.48 3.48
N ILE A 80 5.17 22.13 2.23
CA ILE A 80 4.58 21.00 1.51
C ILE A 80 4.93 19.70 2.21
N LYS A 81 6.21 19.49 2.54
CA LYS A 81 6.65 18.28 3.26
C LYS A 81 5.93 18.13 4.59
N ARG A 82 5.78 19.23 5.34
CA ARG A 82 5.00 19.27 6.59
C ARG A 82 3.53 18.92 6.40
N ALA A 83 2.88 19.45 5.36
CA ALA A 83 1.49 19.10 5.04
C ALA A 83 1.34 17.63 4.69
N LEU A 84 2.28 17.06 3.92
CA LEU A 84 2.31 15.64 3.58
C LEU A 84 2.55 14.77 4.82
N THR A 85 3.46 15.17 5.72
CA THR A 85 3.67 14.49 7.01
C THR A 85 2.37 14.41 7.81
N LEU A 86 1.65 15.53 7.95
CA LEU A 86 0.38 15.56 8.68
C LEU A 86 -0.68 14.68 8.00
N SER A 87 -0.71 14.68 6.66
CA SER A 87 -1.60 13.81 5.89
C SER A 87 -1.32 12.32 6.10
N LEU A 88 -0.05 11.92 6.25
CA LEU A 88 0.35 10.53 6.52
C LEU A 88 -0.09 10.05 7.90
N PHE A 89 0.06 10.89 8.93
CA PHE A 89 -0.39 10.55 10.28
C PHE A 89 -1.92 10.50 10.37
N GLY A 90 -2.60 11.30 9.55
CA GLY A 90 -4.05 11.37 9.51
C GLY A 90 -4.65 12.01 10.76
N GLY A 91 -5.98 12.10 10.76
CA GLY A 91 -6.78 12.48 11.92
C GLY A 91 -7.61 11.32 12.42
N GLU A 92 -8.28 11.53 13.55
CA GLU A 92 -9.18 10.53 14.13
C GLU A 92 -10.59 10.65 13.53
N SER A 93 -11.13 9.54 13.02
CA SER A 93 -12.53 9.48 12.61
C SER A 93 -13.42 9.41 13.84
N LYS A 94 -14.44 10.28 13.91
CA LYS A 94 -15.35 10.37 15.05
C LYS A 94 -16.74 9.94 14.64
N ASN A 95 -17.48 9.28 15.53
CA ASN A 95 -18.89 8.92 15.30
C ASN A 95 -19.77 9.47 16.42
N PRO A 96 -20.15 10.77 16.39
CA PRO A 96 -20.94 11.36 17.44
C PRO A 96 -22.33 10.71 17.52
N GLY A 97 -22.58 9.99 18.63
CA GLY A 97 -23.87 9.37 18.94
C GLY A 97 -24.32 8.29 17.94
N ASP A 98 -23.38 7.58 17.30
CA ASP A 98 -23.61 6.51 16.33
C ASP A 98 -24.49 6.86 15.12
N LYS A 99 -24.68 8.16 14.84
CA LYS A 99 -25.52 8.63 13.73
C LYS A 99 -24.77 8.79 12.42
N HIS A 100 -23.53 9.26 12.46
CA HIS A 100 -22.74 9.56 11.26
C HIS A 100 -21.25 9.56 11.57
N LYS A 101 -20.48 8.87 10.70
CA LYS A 101 -19.02 8.84 10.78
C LYS A 101 -18.44 10.12 10.16
N VAL A 102 -17.80 10.93 10.96
CA VAL A 102 -17.01 12.09 10.56
C VAL A 102 -15.63 11.61 10.12
N ARG A 103 -15.21 12.06 8.94
CA ARG A 103 -13.93 11.68 8.33
C ARG A 103 -12.74 12.20 9.14
N GLY A 104 -11.77 11.33 9.38
CA GLY A 104 -10.47 11.69 9.98
C GLY A 104 -9.35 11.90 8.94
N ASP A 105 -9.49 11.33 7.75
CA ASP A 105 -8.44 11.38 6.73
C ASP A 105 -8.36 12.76 6.06
N ILE A 106 -7.13 13.16 5.72
CA ILE A 106 -6.82 14.45 5.10
C ILE A 106 -6.53 14.22 3.62
N ASN A 107 -7.21 14.97 2.73
CA ASN A 107 -6.86 15.00 1.32
C ASN A 107 -5.95 16.20 1.03
N VAL A 108 -4.85 15.95 0.30
CA VAL A 108 -3.90 16.99 -0.11
C VAL A 108 -3.79 17.03 -1.62
N LEU A 109 -3.89 18.22 -2.20
CA LEU A 109 -3.64 18.46 -3.62
C LEU A 109 -2.32 19.21 -3.79
N LEU A 110 -1.38 18.64 -4.55
CA LEU A 110 -0.12 19.30 -4.92
C LEU A 110 -0.23 19.86 -6.34
N CYS A 111 -0.57 21.15 -6.45
CA CYS A 111 -0.60 21.86 -7.72
C CYS A 111 0.59 22.82 -7.84
N GLY A 112 1.20 22.91 -9.01
CA GLY A 112 2.31 23.83 -9.30
C GLY A 112 3.01 23.51 -10.60
N ASP A 113 4.07 24.25 -10.92
CA ASP A 113 4.77 24.19 -12.23
C ASP A 113 5.41 22.83 -12.55
N PRO A 114 5.49 22.43 -13.82
CA PRO A 114 6.23 21.23 -14.21
C PRO A 114 7.70 21.32 -13.72
N GLY A 115 8.27 20.19 -13.30
CA GLY A 115 9.68 20.13 -12.85
C GLY A 115 9.93 20.45 -11.37
N THR A 116 8.92 20.77 -10.56
CA THR A 116 9.09 21.09 -9.12
C THR A 116 9.14 19.87 -8.18
N ALA A 117 9.64 18.72 -8.65
CA ALA A 117 9.80 17.48 -7.89
C ALA A 117 8.53 16.91 -7.19
N LYS A 118 7.31 17.33 -7.56
CA LYS A 118 6.04 16.84 -6.97
C LYS A 118 5.91 15.31 -7.01
N SER A 119 6.10 14.72 -8.19
CA SER A 119 6.00 13.26 -8.36
C SER A 119 7.06 12.51 -7.56
N GLN A 120 8.25 13.11 -7.36
CA GLN A 120 9.31 12.51 -6.55
C GLN A 120 8.98 12.53 -5.06
N LEU A 121 8.30 13.59 -4.58
CA LEU A 121 7.76 13.63 -3.22
C LEU A 121 6.71 12.53 -3.01
N LEU A 122 5.77 12.35 -3.96
CA LEU A 122 4.75 11.29 -3.88
C LEU A 122 5.38 9.88 -3.84
N LYS A 123 6.37 9.60 -4.69
CA LYS A 123 7.13 8.34 -4.64
C LYS A 123 7.87 8.14 -3.31
N SER A 124 8.40 9.21 -2.73
CA SER A 124 9.05 9.12 -1.42
C SER A 124 8.05 8.77 -0.31
N LEU A 125 6.80 9.23 -0.42
CA LEU A 125 5.73 8.87 0.51
C LEU A 125 5.27 7.42 0.34
N GLU A 126 5.22 6.93 -0.89
CA GLU A 126 4.89 5.53 -1.19
C GLU A 126 5.80 4.57 -0.42
N HIS A 127 7.10 4.84 -0.39
CA HIS A 127 8.06 4.03 0.37
C HIS A 127 8.01 4.23 1.89
N ALA A 128 7.57 5.40 2.35
CA ALA A 128 7.50 5.71 3.78
C ALA A 128 6.21 5.17 4.43
N CYS A 129 5.14 5.00 3.65
CA CYS A 129 3.85 4.60 4.16
C CYS A 129 3.74 3.07 4.24
N PRO A 130 3.18 2.53 5.33
CA PRO A 130 2.92 1.09 5.46
C PRO A 130 2.09 0.53 4.29
N ARG A 131 1.01 1.21 3.92
CA ARG A 131 0.08 0.78 2.87
C ARG A 131 -0.15 1.95 1.92
N ALA A 132 0.49 1.89 0.75
CA ALA A 132 0.34 2.90 -0.30
C ALA A 132 -0.01 2.24 -1.62
N VAL A 133 -0.93 2.86 -2.36
CA VAL A 133 -1.21 2.52 -3.76
C VAL A 133 -0.93 3.74 -4.62
N PHE A 134 0.04 3.62 -5.53
CA PHE A 134 0.38 4.64 -6.50
C PHE A 134 -0.31 4.35 -7.84
N THR A 135 -1.06 5.32 -8.34
CA THR A 135 -1.66 5.27 -9.68
C THR A 135 -1.32 6.54 -10.44
N THR A 136 -1.37 6.49 -11.77
CA THR A 136 -1.11 7.65 -12.62
C THR A 136 -2.40 8.09 -13.31
N GLY A 137 -2.51 9.37 -13.68
CA GLY A 137 -3.73 9.92 -14.28
C GLY A 137 -4.27 9.19 -15.52
N GLN A 138 -3.43 8.50 -16.30
CA GLN A 138 -3.89 7.65 -17.41
C GLN A 138 -4.36 6.26 -16.96
N GLY A 139 -3.85 5.73 -15.84
CA GLY A 139 -4.29 4.47 -15.22
C GLY A 139 -5.43 4.61 -14.22
N ALA A 140 -5.71 5.84 -13.76
CA ALA A 140 -6.75 6.18 -12.80
C ALA A 140 -8.12 6.29 -13.47
N SER A 141 -8.68 5.17 -13.95
CA SER A 141 -10.09 5.13 -14.38
C SER A 141 -11.02 5.10 -13.16
N ALA A 142 -12.22 5.68 -13.27
CA ALA A 142 -13.21 5.66 -12.19
C ALA A 142 -13.51 4.24 -11.68
N VAL A 143 -13.50 3.28 -12.61
CA VAL A 143 -13.69 1.84 -12.37
C VAL A 143 -12.48 1.22 -11.66
N GLY A 144 -11.25 1.58 -12.08
CA GLY A 144 -10.01 1.08 -11.47
C GLY A 144 -9.69 1.68 -10.10
N LEU A 145 -10.20 2.88 -9.80
CA LEU A 145 -10.04 3.50 -8.47
C LEU A 145 -11.01 2.91 -7.44
N THR A 146 -12.22 2.56 -7.84
CA THR A 146 -13.30 2.14 -6.93
C THR A 146 -13.37 0.62 -6.81
N ALA A 147 -14.22 -0.03 -7.60
CA ALA A 147 -14.35 -1.47 -7.71
C ALA A 147 -15.03 -1.79 -9.04
N TYR A 148 -14.83 -3.01 -9.53
CA TYR A 148 -15.47 -3.45 -10.77
C TYR A 148 -15.84 -4.92 -10.74
N VAL A 149 -16.83 -5.27 -11.57
CA VAL A 149 -17.32 -6.63 -11.67
C VAL A 149 -16.69 -7.28 -12.89
N ARG A 150 -16.10 -8.45 -12.69
CA ARG A 150 -15.52 -9.28 -13.74
C ARG A 150 -16.27 -10.61 -13.80
N ARG A 151 -16.45 -11.17 -14.99
CA ARG A 151 -16.97 -12.53 -15.14
C ARG A 151 -15.81 -13.52 -15.19
N SER A 152 -15.80 -14.49 -14.28
CA SER A 152 -14.80 -15.55 -14.25
C SER A 152 -14.91 -16.40 -15.53
N PRO A 153 -13.83 -16.59 -16.30
CA PRO A 153 -13.89 -17.40 -17.52
C PRO A 153 -14.07 -18.90 -17.23
N MET A 154 -13.69 -19.35 -16.03
CA MET A 154 -13.79 -20.77 -15.63
C MET A 154 -15.14 -21.09 -15.01
N THR A 155 -15.59 -20.31 -14.02
CA THR A 155 -16.85 -20.58 -13.31
C THR A 155 -18.06 -19.91 -13.96
N LYS A 156 -17.85 -18.95 -14.87
CA LYS A 156 -18.88 -18.10 -15.50
C LYS A 156 -19.68 -17.24 -14.51
N GLU A 157 -19.25 -17.18 -13.27
CA GLU A 157 -19.85 -16.36 -12.20
C GLU A 157 -19.31 -14.93 -12.23
N TRP A 158 -20.07 -14.02 -11.64
CA TRP A 158 -19.67 -12.63 -11.47
C TRP A 158 -18.87 -12.48 -10.17
N THR A 159 -17.65 -11.96 -10.28
CA THR A 159 -16.73 -11.70 -9.17
C THR A 159 -16.45 -10.20 -9.06
N LEU A 160 -16.38 -9.68 -7.84
CA LEU A 160 -16.03 -8.28 -7.58
C LEU A 160 -14.52 -8.15 -7.37
N GLU A 161 -13.87 -7.32 -8.18
CA GLU A 161 -12.46 -6.95 -8.03
C GLU A 161 -12.36 -5.54 -7.42
N ALA A 162 -11.51 -5.41 -6.40
CA ALA A 162 -11.30 -4.17 -5.66
C ALA A 162 -10.38 -3.21 -6.44
N GLY A 163 -10.74 -1.93 -6.51
CA GLY A 163 -9.91 -0.89 -7.09
C GLY A 163 -8.90 -0.30 -6.12
N ALA A 164 -8.11 0.67 -6.59
CA ALA A 164 -6.99 1.25 -5.88
C ALA A 164 -7.35 1.83 -4.50
N LEU A 165 -8.51 2.49 -4.35
CA LEU A 165 -8.93 3.08 -3.07
C LEU A 165 -9.29 2.01 -2.03
N VAL A 166 -9.89 0.90 -2.47
CA VAL A 166 -10.23 -0.23 -1.59
C VAL A 166 -8.96 -0.98 -1.18
N LEU A 167 -8.01 -1.11 -2.12
CA LEU A 167 -6.69 -1.67 -1.85
C LEU A 167 -5.83 -0.77 -0.95
N ALA A 168 -6.09 0.54 -0.92
CA ALA A 168 -5.39 1.51 -0.07
C ALA A 168 -6.12 1.81 1.26
N ASP A 169 -7.15 1.06 1.62
CA ASP A 169 -7.95 1.34 2.83
C ASP A 169 -7.09 1.40 4.10
N SER A 170 -7.37 2.36 4.99
CA SER A 170 -6.54 2.67 6.16
C SER A 170 -5.06 2.95 5.84
N GLY A 171 -4.77 3.38 4.61
CA GLY A 171 -3.45 3.77 4.11
C GLY A 171 -3.57 5.04 3.25
N ILE A 172 -2.72 5.17 2.24
CA ILE A 172 -2.74 6.31 1.31
C ILE A 172 -2.91 5.86 -0.14
N CYS A 173 -3.69 6.62 -0.89
CA CYS A 173 -3.75 6.52 -2.34
C CYS A 173 -3.10 7.76 -2.95
N LEU A 174 -2.11 7.53 -3.81
CA LEU A 174 -1.31 8.57 -4.48
C LEU A 174 -1.71 8.58 -5.96
N ILE A 175 -2.03 9.76 -6.48
CA ILE A 175 -2.51 9.99 -7.86
C ILE A 175 -1.63 11.05 -8.53
#